data_AF-A0A329H5I4-F1
#
_entry.id   AF-A0A329H5I4-F1
#
_cell.length_a   1.000
_cell.length_b   1.000
_cell.length_c   1.000
_cell.angle_alpha   90.00
_cell.angle_beta   90.00
_cell.angle_gamma   90.00
#
_symmetry.space_group_name_H-M   'P 1'
#
loop_
_entity.id
_entity.type
_entity.pdbx_description
1 polymer ?
#
loop_
_entity_poly.entity_id
_entity_poly.type
_entity_poly.pdbx_seq_one_letter_code
_entity_poly.pdbx_strand_id
1 'polypeptide(L)'
;MRLKILFIIAILFMTWVFLPSTLFVSDGDEVFSHISPDKKYTAVVYKTKIISPYSFYKFLQNENYYFILYGVNQRVIFKPSMFYGTSDLGASDSIEYVYNEKHYLFYPGQNGYGSFELNK
;
A
#
# COMPACT_ATOMS: atom_id res chain seq x y z
N MET A 1 -5.20 34.76 20.59
CA MET A 1 -5.49 34.44 19.17
C MET A 1 -4.26 33.91 18.43
N ARG A 2 -3.10 34.60 18.47
CA ARG A 2 -1.85 34.16 17.81
C ARG A 2 -1.35 32.77 18.23
N LEU A 3 -1.38 32.43 19.53
CA LEU A 3 -0.96 31.12 20.02
C LEU A 3 -1.85 29.97 19.52
N LYS A 4 -3.17 30.20 19.41
CA LYS A 4 -4.11 29.21 18.86
C LYS A 4 -3.82 28.95 17.38
N ILE A 5 -3.54 30.00 16.61
CA ILE A 5 -3.18 29.89 15.19
C ILE A 5 -1.86 29.13 15.02
N LEU A 6 -0.85 29.46 15.82
CA LEU A 6 0.44 28.75 15.79
C LEU A 6 0.28 27.26 16.11
N PHE A 7 -0.56 26.93 17.08
CA PHE A 7 -0.88 25.55 17.43
C PHE A 7 -1.58 24.80 16.29
N ILE A 8 -2.56 25.43 15.63
CA ILE A 8 -3.23 24.85 14.46
C ILE A 8 -2.24 24.60 13.32
N ILE A 9 -1.37 25.59 13.02
CA ILE A 9 -0.34 25.44 11.99
C ILE A 9 0.63 24.31 12.34
N ALA A 10 1.06 24.20 13.59
CA ALA A 10 1.95 23.13 14.03
C ALA A 10 1.32 21.74 13.85
N ILE A 11 0.02 21.60 14.15
CA ILE A 11 -0.72 20.34 13.92
C ILE A 11 -0.80 20.04 12.43
N LEU A 12 -1.19 21.01 11.59
CA LEU A 12 -1.29 20.82 10.14
C LEU A 12 0.06 20.43 9.54
N PHE A 13 1.14 21.07 10.00
CA PHE A 13 2.49 20.73 9.60
C PHE A 13 2.87 19.30 10.01
N MET A 14 2.60 18.91 11.26
CA MET A 14 2.84 17.53 11.71
C MET A 14 2.03 16.52 10.89
N THR A 15 0.75 16.79 10.62
CA THR A 15 -0.07 15.93 9.77
C THR A 15 0.52 15.81 8.37
N TRP A 16 0.99 16.90 7.77
CA TRP A 16 1.62 16.88 6.45
C TRP A 16 2.96 16.12 6.45
N VAL A 17 3.80 16.29 7.47
CA VAL A 17 5.10 15.60 7.60
C VAL A 17 4.92 14.08 7.54
N PHE A 18 3.93 13.56 8.25
CA PHE A 18 3.65 12.12 8.36
C PHE A 18 2.57 11.61 7.39
N LEU A 19 2.09 12.44 6.47
CA LEU A 19 1.00 12.06 5.55
C LEU A 19 1.46 10.95 4.60
N PRO A 20 0.92 9.73 4.68
CA PRO A 20 1.30 8.68 3.75
C PRO A 20 0.58 8.85 2.41
N SER A 21 1.31 8.68 1.32
CA SER A 21 0.77 8.83 -0.03
C SER A 21 -0.13 7.68 -0.48
N THR A 22 -0.10 6.54 0.22
CA THR A 22 -0.99 5.39 -0.01
C THR A 22 -2.47 5.71 0.19
N LEU A 23 -2.79 6.82 0.86
CA LEU A 23 -4.17 7.33 1.00
C LEU A 23 -4.74 7.85 -0.34
N PHE A 24 -3.87 8.23 -1.28
CA PHE A 24 -4.24 8.84 -2.55
C PHE A 24 -3.99 7.85 -3.69
N VAL A 25 -4.93 6.92 -3.86
CA VAL A 25 -4.90 5.95 -4.95
C VAL A 25 -5.32 6.64 -6.24
N SER A 26 -4.57 6.45 -7.32
CA SER A 26 -4.88 6.99 -8.64
C SER A 26 -4.47 5.98 -9.70
N ASP A 27 -5.36 5.75 -10.66
CA ASP A 27 -5.18 4.74 -11.72
C ASP A 27 -3.92 5.01 -12.57
N GLY A 28 -3.50 6.28 -12.68
CA GLY A 28 -2.29 6.67 -13.40
C GLY A 28 -0.98 6.24 -12.70
N ASP A 29 -1.05 5.72 -11.48
CA ASP A 29 0.12 5.28 -10.70
C ASP A 29 0.20 3.74 -10.60
N GLU A 30 -0.70 3.02 -11.26
CA GLU A 30 -0.65 1.56 -11.39
C GLU A 30 0.62 1.16 -12.16
N VAL A 31 1.31 0.13 -11.65
CA VAL A 31 2.55 -0.37 -12.22
C VAL A 31 2.33 -1.73 -12.86
N PHE A 32 1.72 -2.66 -12.12
CA PHE A 32 1.35 -3.99 -12.58
C PHE A 32 0.29 -4.61 -11.67
N SER A 33 -0.27 -5.73 -12.11
CA SER A 33 -1.27 -6.48 -11.36
C SER A 33 -0.98 -7.99 -11.39
N HIS A 34 -1.21 -8.66 -10.27
CA HIS A 34 -1.24 -10.12 -10.17
C HIS A 34 -2.68 -10.58 -10.05
N ILE A 35 -3.09 -11.50 -10.93
CA ILE A 35 -4.43 -12.07 -10.92
C ILE A 35 -4.37 -13.44 -10.24
N SER A 36 -5.33 -13.72 -9.36
CA SER A 36 -5.40 -15.02 -8.69
C SER A 36 -5.69 -16.16 -9.69
N PRO A 37 -5.27 -17.40 -9.39
CA PRO A 37 -5.54 -18.56 -10.26
C PRO A 37 -7.02 -18.78 -10.59
N ASP A 38 -7.93 -18.46 -9.66
CA ASP A 38 -9.38 -18.56 -9.85
C ASP A 38 -10.01 -17.32 -10.52
N LYS A 39 -9.19 -16.30 -10.84
CA LYS A 39 -9.57 -15.02 -11.44
C LYS A 39 -10.58 -14.20 -10.62
N LYS A 40 -10.73 -14.49 -9.33
CA LYS A 40 -11.65 -13.75 -8.44
C LYS A 40 -11.00 -12.55 -7.77
N TYR A 41 -9.67 -12.55 -7.70
CA TYR A 41 -8.90 -11.52 -7.01
C TYR A 41 -7.82 -10.95 -7.92
N THR A 42 -7.50 -9.69 -7.69
CA THR A 42 -6.43 -8.99 -8.38
C THR A 42 -5.69 -8.11 -7.39
N ALA A 43 -4.42 -8.40 -7.15
CA ALA A 43 -3.53 -7.56 -6.38
C ALA A 43 -2.90 -6.56 -7.35
N VAL A 44 -3.27 -5.30 -7.24
CA VAL A 44 -2.73 -4.23 -8.09
C VAL A 44 -1.68 -3.47 -7.31
N VAL A 45 -0.51 -3.29 -7.91
CA VAL A 45 0.62 -2.57 -7.34
C VAL A 45 0.65 -1.15 -7.89
N TYR A 46 0.84 -0.20 -6.99
CA TYR A 46 0.88 1.22 -7.27
C TYR A 46 2.20 1.81 -6.79
N LYS A 47 2.70 2.80 -7.52
CA LYS A 47 3.81 3.63 -7.10
C LYS A 47 3.32 4.76 -6.19
N THR A 48 4.02 5.00 -5.09
CA THR A 48 3.68 6.09 -4.18
C THR A 48 4.12 7.44 -4.73
N LYS A 49 3.33 8.49 -4.45
CA LYS A 49 3.70 9.88 -4.75
C LYS A 49 4.53 10.49 -3.63
N ILE A 50 5.43 11.40 -3.99
CA ILE A 50 6.22 12.20 -3.04
C ILE A 50 5.42 13.47 -2.71
N ILE A 51 4.53 13.38 -1.71
CA ILE A 51 3.65 14.48 -1.30
C ILE A 51 3.95 15.01 0.10
N SER A 52 4.81 14.30 0.84
CA SER A 52 5.21 14.57 2.21
C SER A 52 6.67 14.15 2.46
N PRO A 53 7.33 14.71 3.47
CA PRO A 53 8.62 14.22 3.96
C PRO A 53 8.64 12.72 4.22
N TYR A 54 7.58 12.15 4.82
CA TYR A 54 7.49 10.71 5.04
C TYR A 54 7.48 9.90 3.74
N SER A 55 6.68 10.30 2.75
CA SER A 55 6.67 9.62 1.45
C SER A 55 8.00 9.76 0.69
N PHE A 56 8.70 10.89 0.84
CA PHE A 56 10.04 11.08 0.31
C PHE A 56 11.06 10.16 0.99
N TYR A 57 10.97 10.02 2.31
CA TYR A 57 11.80 9.09 3.07
C TYR A 57 11.61 7.65 2.58
N LYS A 58 10.36 7.19 2.38
CA LYS A 58 10.06 5.87 1.82
C LYS A 58 10.66 5.70 0.41
N PHE A 59 10.60 6.73 -0.43
CA PHE A 59 11.25 6.71 -1.74
C PHE A 59 12.77 6.52 -1.65
N LEU A 60 13.45 7.22 -0.73
CA LEU A 60 14.89 7.05 -0.51
C LEU A 60 15.25 5.66 0.01
N GLN A 61 14.35 5.02 0.75
CA GLN A 61 14.52 3.64 1.24
C GLN A 61 14.15 2.56 0.20
N ASN A 62 13.79 2.95 -1.03
CA ASN A 62 13.25 2.03 -2.04
C ASN A 62 12.00 1.29 -1.55
N GLU A 63 11.13 1.98 -0.82
CA GLU A 63 9.88 1.46 -0.26
C GLU A 63 8.67 2.22 -0.83
N ASN A 64 8.74 2.63 -2.09
CA ASN A 64 7.75 3.48 -2.76
C ASN A 64 6.72 2.70 -3.58
N TYR A 65 6.48 1.44 -3.26
CA TYR A 65 5.43 0.62 -3.86
C TYR A 65 4.49 0.09 -2.78
N TYR A 66 3.20 0.09 -3.08
CA TYR A 66 2.18 -0.52 -2.23
C TYR A 66 1.17 -1.25 -3.11
N PHE A 67 0.36 -2.11 -2.53
CA PHE A 67 -0.64 -2.85 -3.29
C PHE A 67 -2.02 -2.72 -2.67
N ILE A 68 -3.03 -2.96 -3.50
CA ILE A 68 -4.42 -3.11 -3.07
C ILE A 68 -4.93 -4.42 -3.65
N LEU A 69 -5.56 -5.22 -2.80
CA LEU A 69 -6.25 -6.42 -3.23
C LEU A 69 -7.69 -6.07 -3.57
N TYR A 70 -8.04 -6.29 -4.83
CA TYR A 70 -9.39 -6.19 -5.34
C TYR A 70 -10.01 -7.58 -5.50
N GLY A 71 -11.31 -7.66 -5.30
CA GLY A 71 -12.15 -8.81 -5.64
C GLY A 71 -12.92 -8.55 -6.94
N VAL A 72 -13.91 -9.41 -7.20
CA VAL A 72 -14.81 -9.26 -8.34
C VAL A 72 -15.45 -7.86 -8.36
N ASN A 73 -15.58 -7.28 -9.56
CA ASN A 73 -16.07 -5.91 -9.80
C ASN A 73 -15.21 -4.79 -9.19
N GLN A 74 -13.89 -4.99 -9.08
CA GLN A 74 -12.95 -4.00 -8.55
C GLN A 74 -13.28 -3.52 -7.13
N ARG A 75 -13.97 -4.35 -6.33
CA ARG A 75 -14.21 -4.04 -4.92
C ARG A 75 -12.92 -4.21 -4.14
N VAL A 76 -12.51 -3.21 -3.38
CA VAL A 76 -11.40 -3.33 -2.42
C VAL A 76 -11.74 -4.39 -1.37
N ILE A 77 -10.93 -5.44 -1.30
CA ILE A 77 -11.04 -6.51 -0.29
C ILE A 77 -10.00 -6.32 0.81
N PHE A 78 -8.79 -5.91 0.45
CA PHE A 78 -7.73 -5.66 1.41
C PHE A 78 -6.82 -4.53 0.97
N LYS A 79 -6.40 -3.73 1.97
CA LYS A 79 -5.32 -2.74 1.86
C LYS A 79 -4.35 -2.99 3.01
N PRO A 80 -3.04 -3.06 2.75
CA PRO A 80 -2.03 -3.00 3.79
C PRO A 80 -2.15 -1.71 4.63
N SER A 81 -1.38 -1.63 5.71
CA SER A 81 -1.25 -0.40 6.49
C SER A 81 -1.00 0.82 5.59
N MET A 82 -1.52 1.99 5.95
CA MET A 82 -1.21 3.24 5.22
C MET A 82 0.29 3.57 5.22
N PHE A 83 1.06 3.04 6.18
CA PHE A 83 2.52 3.19 6.27
C PHE A 83 3.28 2.06 5.55
N TYR A 84 2.55 1.16 4.89
CA TYR A 84 3.13 0.11 4.06
C TYR A 84 3.91 0.71 2.90
N GLY A 85 5.03 0.09 2.61
CA GLY A 85 5.78 0.34 1.40
C GLY A 85 6.80 -0.77 1.23
N THR A 86 7.01 -1.19 -0.01
CA THR A 86 8.00 -2.19 -0.39
C THR A 86 8.74 -1.72 -1.65
N SER A 87 9.80 -2.44 -2.01
CA SER A 87 10.55 -2.19 -3.23
C SER A 87 9.82 -2.73 -4.47
N ASP A 88 10.26 -2.32 -5.64
CA ASP A 88 9.74 -2.85 -6.92
C ASP A 88 9.87 -4.38 -6.97
N LEU A 89 11.07 -4.89 -6.68
CA LEU A 89 11.36 -6.33 -6.60
C LEU A 89 10.55 -7.03 -5.50
N GLY A 90 10.39 -6.38 -4.35
CA GLY A 90 9.55 -6.92 -3.28
C GLY A 90 8.08 -7.02 -3.71
N ALA A 91 7.57 -6.03 -4.44
CA ALA A 91 6.22 -6.08 -4.96
C ALA A 91 6.06 -7.12 -6.09
N SER A 92 7.02 -7.22 -7.01
CA SER A 92 6.93 -8.11 -8.17
C SER A 92 7.11 -9.58 -7.83
N ASP A 93 8.06 -9.89 -6.94
CA ASP A 93 8.50 -11.27 -6.72
C ASP A 93 7.86 -11.91 -5.50
N SER A 94 7.37 -11.11 -4.54
CA SER A 94 6.93 -11.61 -3.24
C SER A 94 5.41 -11.49 -3.03
N ILE A 95 4.68 -10.83 -3.92
CA ILE A 95 3.21 -10.80 -3.90
C ILE A 95 2.71 -12.04 -4.64
N GLU A 96 2.28 -13.06 -3.89
CA GLU A 96 1.96 -14.37 -4.45
C GLU A 96 0.66 -14.94 -3.89
N TYR A 97 -0.09 -15.59 -4.76
CA TYR A 97 -1.29 -16.36 -4.44
C TYR A 97 -0.94 -17.82 -4.16
N VAL A 98 -1.22 -18.31 -2.96
CA VAL A 98 -1.03 -19.72 -2.58
C VAL A 98 -2.39 -20.36 -2.34
N TYR A 99 -2.70 -21.38 -3.14
CA TYR A 99 -3.99 -22.08 -3.12
C TYR A 99 -3.79 -23.51 -2.59
N ASN A 100 -3.96 -23.69 -1.28
CA ASN A 100 -3.95 -25.01 -0.61
C ASN A 100 -5.34 -25.31 -0.02
N GLU A 101 -5.42 -25.89 1.18
CA GLU A 101 -6.68 -26.07 1.94
C GLU A 101 -7.41 -24.74 2.19
N LYS A 102 -6.62 -23.67 2.31
CA LYS A 102 -7.06 -22.28 2.33
C LYS A 102 -6.28 -21.49 1.28
N HIS A 103 -6.91 -20.43 0.78
CA HIS A 103 -6.31 -19.55 -0.21
C HIS A 103 -5.72 -18.33 0.50
N TYR A 104 -4.48 -17.97 0.17
CA TYR A 104 -3.79 -16.85 0.79
C TYR A 104 -3.16 -15.95 -0.28
N LEU A 105 -3.13 -14.66 0.03
CA LEU A 105 -2.22 -13.71 -0.60
C LEU A 105 -1.06 -13.46 0.36
N PHE A 106 0.16 -13.84 -0.03
CA PHE A 106 1.38 -13.46 0.66
C PHE A 106 1.92 -12.15 0.08
N TYR A 107 2.57 -11.36 0.93
CA TYR A 107 3.18 -10.09 0.54
C TYR A 107 4.36 -9.75 1.46
N PRO A 108 5.34 -8.93 1.02
CA PRO A 108 6.43 -8.48 1.89
C PRO A 108 5.87 -7.76 3.12
N GLY A 109 6.33 -8.11 4.30
CA GLY A 109 6.02 -7.43 5.57
C GLY A 109 7.29 -6.95 6.26
N GLN A 110 7.14 -6.18 7.34
CA GLN A 110 8.29 -5.65 8.10
C GLN A 110 9.21 -6.75 8.66
N ASN A 111 8.65 -7.93 8.99
CA ASN A 111 9.39 -9.05 9.60
C ASN A 111 9.41 -10.30 8.69
N GLY A 112 9.45 -10.11 7.37
CA GLY A 112 9.42 -11.21 6.39
C GLY A 112 8.17 -11.14 5.52
N TYR A 113 7.24 -12.10 5.69
CA TYR A 113 6.01 -12.14 4.90
C TYR A 113 4.78 -11.85 5.77
N GLY A 114 3.93 -10.95 5.29
CA GLY A 114 2.53 -10.87 5.71
C GLY A 114 1.66 -11.80 4.87
N SER A 115 0.49 -12.16 5.39
CA SER A 115 -0.49 -12.92 4.63
C SER A 115 -1.91 -12.42 4.88
N PHE A 116 -2.76 -12.59 3.88
CA PHE A 116 -4.19 -12.34 3.94
C PHE A 116 -4.93 -13.59 3.46
N GLU A 117 -5.80 -14.15 4.31
CA GLU A 117 -6.64 -15.30 3.96
C GLU A 117 -7.76 -14.86 3.02
N LEU A 118 -7.74 -15.40 1.80
CA LEU A 118 -8.76 -15.20 0.77
C LEU A 118 -9.96 -16.09 1.09
N ASN A 119 -10.85 -15.61 1.96
CA ASN A 119 -12.12 -16.29 2.23
C ASN A 119 -13.18 -15.90 1.19
N LYS A 120 -13.99 -16.92 0.83
CA LYS A 120 -14.96 -17.00 -0.27
C LYS A 120 -15.75 -15.74 -0.61
#